data_AF-A0A3D3XJ23-F1
#
_entry.id   AF-A0A3D3XJ23-F1
#
_cell.length_a   1.000
_cell.length_b   1.000
_cell.length_c   1.000
_cell.angle_alpha   90.00
_cell.angle_beta   90.00
_cell.angle_gamma   90.00
#
_symmetry.space_group_name_H-M   'P 1'
#
loop_
_entity.id
_entity.type
_entity.pdbx_description
1 polymer ?
#
loop_
_entity_poly.entity_id
_entity_poly.type
_entity_poly.pdbx_seq_one_letter_code
_entity_poly.pdbx_strand_id
1 'polypeptide(L)' 'MQFLNLIFALSVCTVTFSLHLGANERPNIILIIADDLAWDDSVPYGHPTIRTPNLTRMAATGMRFDRAFL' A
#
# COMPACT_ATOMS: atom_id res chain seq x y z
N MET A 1 24.03 -17.39 -37.87
CA MET A 1 24.36 -16.92 -36.51
C MET A 1 23.71 -15.57 -36.18
N GLN A 2 23.89 -14.50 -36.98
CA GLN A 2 23.29 -13.19 -36.70
C GLN A 2 21.75 -13.17 -36.65
N PHE A 3 21.07 -13.92 -37.54
CA PHE A 3 19.60 -14.03 -37.55
C PHE A 3 19.03 -14.69 -36.29
N LEU A 4 19.71 -15.71 -35.76
CA LEU A 4 19.26 -16.43 -34.55
C LEU A 4 19.39 -15.55 -33.30
N ASN A 5 20.47 -14.78 -33.20
CA ASN A 5 20.70 -13.84 -32.10
C ASN A 5 19.66 -12.71 -32.10
N LEU A 6 19.22 -12.25 -33.28
CA LEU A 6 18.20 -11.21 -33.42
C LEU A 6 16.82 -11.70 -32.94
N ILE A 7 16.44 -12.92 -33.31
CA ILE A 7 15.19 -13.55 -32.86
C ILE A 7 15.21 -13.74 -31.34
N PHE A 8 16.34 -14.20 -30.80
CA PHE A 8 16.50 -14.36 -29.35
C PHE A 8 16.38 -13.01 -28.62
N ALA A 9 17.00 -11.95 -29.12
CA ALA A 9 16.90 -10.60 -28.56
C ALA A 9 15.46 -10.06 -28.59
N LEU A 10 14.73 -10.24 -29.70
CA LEU A 10 13.33 -9.85 -29.80
C LEU A 10 12.42 -10.64 -28.85
N SER A 11 12.68 -11.94 -28.69
CA SER A 11 11.93 -12.79 -27.76
C SER A 11 12.16 -12.37 -26.30
N VAL A 12 13.39 -12.04 -25.93
CA VAL A 12 13.68 -11.56 -24.57
C VAL A 12 12.98 -10.22 -24.32
N CYS A 13 13.02 -9.31 -25.28
CA CYS A 13 12.39 -7.99 -25.18
C CYS A 13 10.86 -8.07 -24.99
N THR A 14 10.20 -8.97 -25.73
CA THR A 14 8.75 -9.19 -25.63
C THR A 14 8.31 -9.81 -24.31
N VAL A 15 9.12 -10.72 -23.73
CA VAL A 15 8.85 -11.30 -22.41
C VAL A 15 9.01 -10.26 -21.30
N THR A 16 10.03 -9.41 -21.37
CA THR A 16 10.25 -8.36 -20.36
C THR A 16 9.14 -7.30 -20.34
N PHE A 17 8.57 -6.96 -21.49
CA PHE A 17 7.49 -5.98 -21.59
C PHE A 17 6.16 -6.50 -21.00
N SER A 18 5.84 -7.77 -21.25
CA SER A 18 4.62 -8.41 -20.74
C SER A 18 4.55 -8.47 -19.22
N LEU A 19 5.70 -8.56 -18.54
CA LEU A 19 5.77 -8.58 -17.07
C LEU A 19 5.46 -7.22 -16.42
N HIS A 20 5.51 -6.12 -17.18
CA HIS A 20 5.29 -4.77 -16.66
C HIS A 20 3.81 -4.33 -16.69
N LEU A 21 2.94 -5.07 -17.39
CA LEU A 21 1.51 -4.76 -17.55
C LEU A 21 0.64 -5.17 -16.34
N GLY A 22 1.25 -5.63 -15.25
CA GLY A 22 0.55 -6.28 -14.13
C GLY A 22 0.07 -5.38 -12.98
N ALA A 23 0.20 -4.05 -13.08
CA ALA A 23 -0.32 -3.15 -12.05
C ALA A 23 -1.76 -2.74 -12.39
N ASN A 24 -2.73 -3.15 -11.58
CA ASN A 24 -4.09 -2.63 -11.68
C ASN A 24 -4.05 -1.12 -11.42
N GLU A 25 -4.37 -0.31 -12.43
CA GLU A 25 -4.29 1.16 -12.36
C GLU A 25 -5.20 1.76 -11.27
N ARG A 26 -6.19 0.98 -10.82
CA ARG A 26 -7.10 1.39 -9.75
C ARG A 26 -6.64 0.79 -8.42
N PRO A 27 -6.39 1.61 -7.39
CA PRO A 27 -6.07 1.09 -6.07
C PRO A 27 -7.27 0.37 -5.47
N ASN A 28 -7.01 -0.68 -4.70
CA ASN A 28 -8.02 -1.27 -3.84
C ASN A 28 -8.19 -0.38 -2.60
N ILE A 29 -9.45 -0.13 -2.20
CA ILE A 29 -9.78 0.67 -1.03
C ILE A 29 -10.34 -0.27 0.04
N ILE A 30 -9.74 -0.28 1.22
CA ILE A 30 -10.25 -0.99 2.40
C ILE A 30 -10.69 0.08 3.40
N LEU A 31 -11.99 0.12 3.67
CA LEU A 31 -12.57 1.00 4.69
C LEU A 31 -12.76 0.19 5.98
N ILE A 32 -12.10 0.63 7.05
CA ILE A 32 -12.22 0.03 8.39
C ILE A 32 -12.92 1.06 9.28
N ILE A 33 -14.02 0.66 9.89
CA ILE A 33 -14.79 1.47 10.85
C ILE A 33 -14.85 0.70 12.16
N ALA A 34 -14.62 1.41 13.26
CA ALA A 34 -14.81 0.90 14.61
C ALA A 34 -15.99 1.65 15.24
N ASP A 35 -16.86 0.92 15.92
CA ASP A 35 -17.96 1.48 16.69
C ASP A 35 -17.43 1.98 18.04
N ASP A 36 -17.95 3.11 18.51
CA ASP A 36 -17.61 3.73 19.81
C ASP A 36 -16.11 3.95 20.11
N LEU A 37 -15.27 4.13 19.07
CA LEU A 37 -13.85 4.47 19.25
C LEU A 37 -13.67 5.98 19.49
N ALA A 38 -13.25 6.37 20.69
CA ALA A 38 -12.92 7.77 20.96
C ALA A 38 -11.61 8.19 20.24
N TRP A 39 -11.44 9.50 20.05
CA TRP A 39 -10.30 10.04 19.30
C TRP A 39 -8.95 9.74 19.97
N ASP A 40 -8.91 9.60 21.29
CA ASP A 40 -7.73 9.34 22.10
C ASP A 40 -7.56 7.87 22.50
N ASP A 41 -8.39 6.94 22.02
CA ASP A 41 -8.34 5.50 22.32
C ASP A 41 -7.22 4.73 21.61
N SER A 42 -6.18 5.42 21.12
CA SER A 42 -5.06 4.75 20.46
C SER A 42 -3.72 5.45 20.66
N VAL A 43 -2.63 4.68 20.61
CA VAL A 43 -1.26 5.18 20.75
C VAL A 43 -0.93 6.33 19.78
N PRO A 44 -1.35 6.30 18.49
CA PRO A 44 -1.11 7.44 17.59
C PRO A 44 -1.72 8.77 18.06
N TYR A 45 -2.73 8.75 18.93
CA TYR A 45 -3.33 9.94 19.52
C TYR A 45 -2.93 10.16 20.99
N GLY A 46 -1.95 9.40 21.49
CA GLY A 46 -1.33 9.63 22.79
C GLY A 46 -1.89 8.81 23.95
N HIS A 47 -2.71 7.78 23.69
CA HIS A 47 -3.21 6.91 24.76
C HIS A 47 -2.05 6.32 25.60
N PRO A 48 -2.07 6.42 26.94
CA PRO A 48 -0.90 6.11 27.76
C PRO A 48 -0.60 4.61 27.91
N THR A 49 -1.60 3.73 27.80
CA THR A 49 -1.45 2.29 28.17
C THR A 49 -1.95 1.28 27.13
N ILE A 50 -3.05 1.56 26.40
CA ILE A 50 -3.56 0.71 25.32
C ILE A 50 -2.49 0.49 24.25
N ARG A 51 -2.37 -0.75 23.75
CA ARG A 51 -1.42 -1.12 22.70
C ARG A 51 -2.14 -1.24 21.36
N THR A 52 -1.81 -0.37 20.40
CA THR A 52 -2.37 -0.41 19.04
C THR A 52 -1.28 -0.50 17.96
N PRO A 53 -0.43 -1.54 17.95
CA PRO A 53 0.76 -1.59 17.08
C PRO A 53 0.45 -1.49 15.58
N ASN A 54 -0.69 -2.01 15.14
CA ASN A 54 -1.13 -1.88 13.74
C ASN A 54 -1.53 -0.44 13.39
N LEU A 55 -2.25 0.26 14.27
CA LEU A 55 -2.58 1.68 14.10
C LEU A 55 -1.33 2.55 14.19
N THR A 56 -0.40 2.25 15.10
CA THR A 56 0.92 2.91 15.17
C THR A 56 1.69 2.80 13.87
N ARG A 57 1.78 1.59 13.30
CA ARG A 57 2.43 1.39 12.01
C ARG A 57 1.72 2.16 10.89
N MET A 58 0.38 2.08 10.82
CA MET A 58 -0.39 2.80 9.79
C MET A 58 -0.22 4.32 9.88
N ALA A 59 -0.21 4.88 11.09
CA ALA A 59 0.03 6.32 11.30
C ALA A 59 1.46 6.73 10.92
N ALA A 60 2.46 5.87 11.15
CA ALA A 60 3.86 6.15 10.83
C ALA A 60 4.18 6.02 9.33
N THR A 61 3.49 5.13 8.61
CA THR A 61 3.71 4.89 7.16
C THR A 61 2.69 5.61 6.27
N GLY A 62 1.76 6.35 6.87
CA GLY A 62 0.63 6.97 6.18
C GLY A 62 0.37 8.39 6.65
N MET A 63 -0.90 8.77 6.64
CA MET A 63 -1.37 10.07 7.12
C MET A 63 -2.30 9.86 8.31
N ARG A 64 -2.10 10.65 9.37
CA ARG A 64 -2.97 10.73 10.54
C ARG A 64 -3.61 12.11 10.60
N PHE A 65 -4.90 12.18 10.90
CA PHE A 65 -5.64 13.43 10.96
C PHE A 65 -5.85 13.85 12.43
N ASP A 66 -5.22 14.94 12.86
CA ASP A 66 -5.37 15.46 14.23
C ASP A 66 -6.71 16.17 14.50
N ARG A 67 -7.48 16.46 13.45
CA ARG A 67 -8.74 17.21 13.50
C ARG A 67 -9.79 16.62 12.56
N ALA A 68 -10.18 15.37 12.82
CA ALA A 68 -11.29 14.72 12.15
C ALA A 68 -12.56 14.85 13.02
N PHE A 69 -13.65 15.36 12.44
CA PHE A 69 -14.95 15.55 13.11
C PHE A 69 -16.02 14.70 12.43
N LEU A 70 -17.08 14.34 13.16
CA LEU A 70 -18.28 13.69 12.62
C LEU A 70 -19.21 14.68 11.93
#